data_AF-A0A953X6M2-F1
#
_entry.id   AF-A0A953X6M2-F1
#
_cell.length_a   1.000
_cell.length_b   1.000
_cell.length_c   1.000
_cell.angle_alpha   90.00
_cell.angle_beta   90.00
_cell.angle_gamma   90.00
#
_symmetry.space_group_name_H-M   'P 1'
#
loop_
_entity.id
_entity.type
_entity.pdbx_description
1 polymer ?
#
loop_
_entity_poly.entity_id
_entity_poly.type
_entity_poly.pdbx_seq_one_letter_code
_entity_poly.pdbx_strand_id
1 'polypeptide(L)'
;MTSTRPPARPDYRAIFISDIHLGSAGCQAEALCQFLKTHTCEQLYLVGDVIDGWRLRKKWFWPQSHTNVIRRILTAAKRGTDVTYIIGNHDEFLRAFLQFRLAFGDISVKNRALHEGEDGKRYLVVHGDMFDGMMRADRKWIMHL
;
A
#
# COMPACT_ATOMS: atom_id res chain seq x y z
N MET A 1 38.56 -3.65 7.76
CA MET A 1 37.51 -4.47 8.42
C MET A 1 36.39 -3.53 8.85
N THR A 2 35.38 -3.33 8.02
CA THR A 2 34.22 -2.50 8.37
C THR A 2 33.26 -3.34 9.20
N SER A 3 33.19 -3.05 10.50
CA SER A 3 32.20 -3.60 11.42
C SER A 3 30.81 -3.15 10.98
N THR A 4 30.06 -4.01 10.29
CA THR A 4 28.65 -3.77 9.97
C THR A 4 27.85 -4.05 11.23
N ARG A 5 27.54 -3.00 11.99
CA ARG A 5 26.55 -3.04 13.06
C ARG A 5 25.29 -3.72 12.51
N PRO A 6 24.75 -4.77 13.16
CA PRO A 6 23.52 -5.39 12.69
C PRO A 6 22.43 -4.30 12.60
N PRO A 7 21.59 -4.33 11.55
CA PRO A 7 20.52 -3.34 11.41
C PRO A 7 19.69 -3.32 12.70
N ALA A 8 19.33 -2.12 13.16
CA ALA A 8 18.45 -1.98 14.31
C ALA A 8 17.16 -2.77 14.06
N ARG A 9 16.69 -3.50 15.08
CA ARG A 9 15.43 -4.24 14.97
C ARG A 9 14.31 -3.25 14.65
N PRO A 10 13.41 -3.57 13.71
CA PRO A 10 12.29 -2.71 13.40
C PRO A 10 11.32 -2.61 14.59
N ASP A 11 10.57 -1.52 14.64
CA ASP A 11 9.61 -1.25 15.72
C ASP A 11 8.42 -2.21 15.69
N TYR A 12 8.03 -2.66 14.49
CA TYR A 12 6.90 -3.57 14.27
C TYR A 12 7.27 -4.75 13.39
N ARG A 13 6.61 -5.89 13.61
CA ARG A 13 6.74 -7.04 12.71
C ARG A 13 6.01 -6.80 11.38
N ALA A 14 4.78 -6.30 11.42
CA ALA A 14 4.01 -5.99 10.22
C ALA A 14 3.17 -4.72 10.41
N ILE A 15 3.06 -3.93 9.34
CA ILE A 15 2.18 -2.76 9.24
C ILE A 15 1.26 -2.97 8.04
N PHE A 16 -0.03 -2.71 8.22
CA PHE A 16 -1.05 -2.78 7.16
C PHE A 16 -1.67 -1.38 6.99
N ILE A 17 -1.71 -0.88 5.75
CA ILE A 17 -2.28 0.43 5.42
C ILE A 17 -3.14 0.27 4.17
N SER A 18 -4.43 0.64 4.24
CA SER A 18 -5.37 0.61 3.11
C SER A 18 -5.88 2.01 2.78
N ASP A 19 -6.58 2.15 1.65
CA ASP A 19 -7.42 3.32 1.32
C ASP A 19 -6.72 4.67 1.48
N ILE A 20 -5.47 4.75 1.00
CA ILE A 20 -4.67 5.97 1.11
C ILE A 20 -5.17 7.02 0.10
N HIS A 21 -5.59 6.59 -1.10
CA HIS A 21 -6.10 7.44 -2.18
C HIS A 21 -5.18 8.61 -2.53
N LEU A 22 -3.89 8.36 -2.75
CA LEU A 22 -2.96 9.36 -3.30
C LEU A 22 -3.49 9.83 -4.66
N GLY A 23 -3.65 11.14 -4.82
CA GLY A 23 -4.27 11.75 -5.99
C GLY A 23 -5.61 12.40 -5.65
N SER A 24 -6.09 12.20 -4.43
CA SER A 24 -7.28 12.82 -3.88
C SER A 24 -6.95 13.97 -2.92
N ALA A 25 -7.82 14.98 -2.87
CA ALA A 25 -7.67 16.11 -1.96
C ALA A 25 -7.92 15.74 -0.48
N GLY A 26 -8.61 14.63 -0.23
CA GLY A 26 -8.89 14.13 1.13
C GLY A 26 -7.74 13.31 1.74
N CYS A 27 -6.73 12.95 0.93
CA CYS A 27 -5.62 12.14 1.39
C CYS A 27 -4.79 12.86 2.47
N GLN A 28 -4.66 12.22 3.64
CA GLN A 28 -3.83 12.67 4.76
C GLN A 28 -2.34 12.34 4.53
N ALA A 29 -1.80 12.73 3.36
CA ALA A 29 -0.47 12.30 2.90
C ALA A 29 0.68 12.74 3.83
N GLU A 30 0.56 13.90 4.47
CA GLU A 30 1.59 14.39 5.42
C GLU A 30 1.63 13.54 6.70
N ALA A 31 0.46 13.22 7.26
CA ALA A 31 0.35 12.34 8.42
C ALA A 31 0.89 10.94 8.11
N LEU A 32 0.53 10.37 6.95
CA LEU A 32 1.07 9.09 6.50
C LEU A 32 2.59 9.16 6.28
N CYS A 33 3.09 10.21 5.66
CA CYS A 33 4.53 10.38 5.44
C CYS A 33 5.29 10.47 6.78
N GLN A 34 4.72 11.15 7.77
CA GLN A 34 5.30 11.23 9.12
C GLN A 34 5.25 9.87 9.82
N PHE A 35 4.12 9.15 9.73
CA PHE A 35 3.98 7.80 10.28
C PHE A 35 5.04 6.84 9.73
N LEU A 36 5.21 6.79 8.40
CA LEU A 36 6.22 5.95 7.73
C LEU A 36 7.66 6.38 8.01
N LYS A 37 7.87 7.61 8.48
CA LYS A 37 9.19 8.12 8.86
C LYS A 37 9.58 7.69 10.28
N THR A 38 8.62 7.61 11.20
CA THR A 38 8.86 7.35 12.62
C THR A 38 8.63 5.90 13.04
N HIS A 39 8.03 5.08 12.19
CA HIS A 39 7.78 3.67 12.46
C HIS A 39 8.41 2.80 11.38
N THR A 40 9.18 1.80 11.81
CA THR A 40 9.83 0.83 10.93
C THR A 40 9.18 -0.54 11.09
N CYS A 41 9.19 -1.35 10.02
CA CYS A 41 8.62 -2.69 10.06
C CYS A 41 9.39 -3.71 9.22
N GLU A 42 9.25 -5.00 9.53
CA GLU A 42 9.74 -6.09 8.68
C GLU A 42 8.89 -6.23 7.43
N GLN A 43 7.56 -6.19 7.57
CA GLN A 43 6.59 -6.33 6.48
C GLN A 43 5.67 -5.10 6.40
N LEU A 44 5.59 -4.46 5.24
CA LEU A 44 4.64 -3.39 4.96
C LEU A 44 3.64 -3.86 3.91
N TYR A 45 2.38 -4.00 4.31
CA TYR A 45 1.27 -4.30 3.43
C TYR A 45 0.53 -3.03 3.06
N LEU A 46 0.52 -2.70 1.77
CA LEU A 46 -0.32 -1.65 1.20
C LEU A 46 -1.55 -2.32 0.59
N VAL A 47 -2.69 -2.22 1.26
CA VAL A 47 -3.88 -3.03 1.02
C VAL A 47 -4.92 -2.25 0.23
N GLY A 48 -4.73 -2.17 -1.08
CA GLY A 48 -5.69 -1.57 -2.00
C GLY A 48 -5.84 -0.06 -1.88
N ASP A 49 -6.36 0.50 -2.96
CA ASP A 49 -6.69 1.91 -3.17
C ASP A 49 -5.62 2.87 -2.64
N VAL A 50 -4.36 2.58 -2.95
CA VAL A 50 -3.23 3.41 -2.53
C VAL A 50 -3.14 4.66 -3.40
N ILE A 51 -3.44 4.53 -4.70
CA ILE A 51 -3.43 5.62 -5.67
C ILE A 51 -4.81 5.73 -6.33
N ASP A 52 -5.43 6.90 -6.23
CA ASP A 52 -6.70 7.18 -6.88
C ASP A 52 -6.48 7.53 -8.37
N GLY A 53 -6.27 6.50 -9.19
CA GLY A 53 -6.07 6.63 -10.62
C GLY A 53 -7.27 7.24 -11.35
N TRP A 54 -8.49 6.98 -10.85
CA TRP A 54 -9.72 7.52 -11.43
C TRP A 54 -9.79 9.03 -11.29
N ARG A 55 -9.48 9.56 -10.10
CA ARG A 55 -9.47 11.01 -9.85
C ARG A 55 -8.35 11.70 -10.61
N LEU A 56 -7.16 11.10 -10.67
CA LEU A 56 -6.03 11.62 -11.46
C LEU A 56 -6.34 11.75 -12.94
N ARG A 57 -7.08 10.78 -13.52
CA ARG A 57 -7.52 10.84 -14.92
C ARG A 57 -8.53 11.97 -15.18
N LYS A 58 -9.40 12.28 -14.21
CA LYS A 58 -10.40 13.36 -14.34
C LYS A 58 -9.78 14.74 -14.15
N LYS A 59 -8.94 14.89 -13.13
CA LYS A 59 -8.22 16.14 -12.83
C LYS A 59 -6.91 15.80 -12.15
N TRP A 60 -5.81 16.21 -12.77
CA TRP A 60 -4.50 16.02 -12.18
C TRP A 60 -4.37 16.80 -10.87
N PHE A 61 -4.19 16.06 -9.77
CA PHE A 61 -3.93 16.60 -8.44
C PHE A 61 -2.85 15.75 -7.79
N TRP A 62 -1.63 16.25 -7.74
CA TRP A 62 -0.49 15.51 -7.20
C TRP A 62 0.47 16.44 -6.44
N PRO A 63 0.12 16.84 -5.21
CA PRO A 63 0.98 17.69 -4.40
C PRO A 63 2.25 16.94 -3.97
N GLN A 64 3.29 17.70 -3.58
CA GLN A 64 4.58 17.14 -3.19
C GLN A 64 4.49 16.15 -2.01
N SER A 65 3.52 16.31 -1.12
CA SER A 65 3.27 15.39 0.01
C SER A 65 3.00 13.96 -0.46
N HIS A 66 2.34 13.76 -1.60
CA HIS A 66 2.06 12.43 -2.16
C HIS A 66 3.34 11.75 -2.66
N THR A 67 4.15 12.50 -3.41
CA THR A 67 5.48 12.03 -3.84
C THR A 67 6.36 11.66 -2.64
N ASN A 68 6.25 12.41 -1.52
CA ASN A 68 7.00 12.11 -0.31
C ASN A 68 6.61 10.76 0.31
N VAL A 69 5.31 10.42 0.33
CA VAL A 69 4.83 9.09 0.76
C VAL A 69 5.46 7.99 -0.10
N ILE A 70 5.37 8.10 -1.43
CA ILE A 70 5.95 7.10 -2.34
C ILE A 70 7.47 6.93 -2.10
N ARG A 71 8.20 8.04 -1.93
CA ARG A 71 9.63 8.00 -1.61
C ARG A 71 9.91 7.32 -0.28
N ARG A 72 9.06 7.47 0.73
CA ARG A 72 9.24 6.78 2.02
C ARG A 72 9.04 5.27 1.89
N ILE A 73 8.01 4.85 1.17
CA ILE A 73 7.77 3.42 0.88
C ILE A 73 8.98 2.82 0.15
N LEU A 74 9.46 3.46 -0.92
CA LEU A 74 10.65 3.01 -1.66
C LEU A 74 11.92 3.00 -0.79
N THR A 75 12.06 3.97 0.13
CA THR A 75 13.17 4.01 1.08
C THR A 75 13.10 2.85 2.08
N ALA A 76 11.90 2.49 2.55
CA ALA A 76 11.71 1.36 3.45
C ALA A 76 12.07 0.04 2.75
N ALA A 77 11.58 -0.17 1.53
CA ALA A 77 11.92 -1.32 0.69
C ALA A 77 13.45 -1.46 0.54
N LYS A 78 14.13 -0.38 0.15
CA LYS A 78 15.60 -0.35 0.00
C LYS A 78 16.36 -0.62 1.31
N ARG A 79 15.74 -0.40 2.47
CA ARG A 79 16.32 -0.66 3.80
C ARG A 79 16.00 -2.06 4.32
N GLY A 80 15.32 -2.89 3.54
CA GLY A 80 15.05 -4.29 3.87
C GLY A 80 13.64 -4.57 4.42
N THR A 81 12.73 -3.59 4.42
CA THR A 81 11.31 -3.87 4.65
C THR A 81 10.75 -4.63 3.44
N ASP A 82 10.10 -5.77 3.67
CA ASP A 82 9.33 -6.48 2.63
C ASP A 82 8.03 -5.72 2.38
N VAL A 83 7.95 -5.03 1.24
CA VAL A 83 6.77 -4.25 0.88
C VAL A 83 5.91 -5.05 -0.07
N THR A 84 4.71 -5.40 0.36
CA THR A 84 3.69 -6.04 -0.48
C THR A 84 2.55 -5.06 -0.77
N TYR A 85 2.37 -4.73 -2.05
CA TYR A 85 1.26 -3.94 -2.55
C TYR A 85 0.15 -4.87 -3.06
N ILE A 86 -1.03 -4.77 -2.48
CA ILE A 86 -2.23 -5.48 -2.91
C ILE A 86 -3.09 -4.49 -3.70
N ILE A 87 -3.41 -4.85 -4.94
CA ILE A 87 -4.09 -3.96 -5.87
C ILE A 87 -5.56 -3.80 -5.51
N GLY A 88 -6.03 -2.55 -5.39
CA GLY A 88 -7.46 -2.24 -5.27
C GLY A 88 -8.16 -1.92 -6.59
N ASN A 89 -9.45 -1.59 -6.54
CA ASN A 89 -10.25 -1.27 -7.73
C ASN A 89 -9.90 0.12 -8.31
N HIS A 90 -9.46 1.08 -7.49
CA HIS A 90 -9.01 2.38 -7.98
C HIS A 90 -7.60 2.31 -8.59
N ASP A 91 -6.83 1.30 -8.22
CA ASP A 91 -5.45 1.06 -8.65
C ASP A 91 -5.36 0.31 -9.99
N GLU A 92 -6.47 0.12 -10.71
CA GLU A 92 -6.53 -0.76 -11.89
C GLU A 92 -5.52 -0.38 -12.98
N PHE A 93 -5.16 0.90 -13.08
CA PHE A 93 -4.11 1.38 -13.99
C PHE A 93 -2.74 0.75 -13.69
N LEU A 94 -2.44 0.40 -12.43
CA LEU A 94 -1.21 -0.29 -12.05
C LEU A 94 -1.16 -1.71 -12.61
N ARG A 95 -2.31 -2.37 -12.85
CA ARG A 95 -2.33 -3.73 -13.44
C ARG A 95 -1.68 -3.75 -14.81
N ALA A 96 -1.87 -2.71 -15.62
CA ALA A 96 -1.18 -2.55 -16.89
C ALA A 96 0.33 -2.37 -16.70
N PHE A 97 0.75 -1.57 -15.70
CA PHE A 97 2.16 -1.37 -15.37
C PHE A 97 2.87 -2.64 -14.88
N LEU A 98 2.15 -3.56 -14.22
CA LEU A 98 2.68 -4.86 -13.80
C LEU A 98 3.00 -5.80 -14.96
N GLN A 99 2.23 -5.72 -16.05
CA GLN A 99 2.52 -6.49 -17.26
C GLN A 99 3.82 -6.03 -17.92
N PHE A 100 4.20 -4.76 -17.74
CA PHE A 100 5.43 -4.19 -18.29
C PHE A 100 6.68 -4.42 -17.42
N ARG A 101 6.60 -5.21 -16.33
CA ARG A 101 7.72 -5.43 -15.38
C ARG A 101 8.42 -4.12 -14.98
N LEU A 102 7.66 -3.03 -14.85
CA LEU A 102 8.22 -1.78 -14.37
C LEU A 102 8.68 -2.01 -12.94
N ALA A 103 9.99 -2.07 -12.76
CA ALA A 103 10.64 -2.40 -11.51
C ALA A 103 10.33 -1.33 -10.47
N PHE A 104 9.27 -1.52 -9.69
CA PHE A 104 8.99 -0.77 -8.46
C PHE A 104 9.98 -1.14 -7.34
N GLY A 105 11.27 -1.30 -7.65
CA GLY A 105 12.27 -1.82 -6.73
C GLY A 105 11.88 -3.16 -6.10
N ASP A 106 12.20 -3.33 -4.82
CA ASP A 106 11.88 -4.52 -4.02
C ASP A 106 10.41 -4.58 -3.54
N ILE A 107 9.47 -3.94 -4.25
CA ILE A 107 8.03 -3.96 -3.91
C ILE A 107 7.34 -5.09 -4.67
N SER A 108 6.74 -6.03 -3.92
CA SER A 108 5.92 -7.11 -4.45
C SER A 108 4.49 -6.63 -4.72
N VAL A 109 4.05 -6.58 -5.97
CA VAL A 109 2.66 -6.24 -6.29
C VAL A 109 1.83 -7.50 -6.59
N LYS A 110 0.73 -7.69 -5.88
CA LYS A 110 -0.07 -8.92 -5.86
C LYS A 110 -1.57 -8.61 -5.81
N ASN A 111 -2.42 -9.60 -6.07
CA ASN A 111 -3.87 -9.50 -5.82
C ASN A 111 -4.26 -9.90 -4.39
N ARG A 112 -3.40 -10.68 -3.72
CA ARG A 112 -3.58 -11.16 -2.36
C ARG A 112 -2.26 -11.58 -1.75
N ALA A 113 -2.19 -11.66 -0.44
CA ALA A 113 -1.06 -12.23 0.30
C ALA A 113 -1.53 -13.10 1.46
N LEU A 114 -0.66 -13.99 1.93
CA LEU A 114 -0.86 -14.70 3.20
C LEU A 114 0.16 -14.12 4.19
N HIS A 115 -0.33 -13.60 5.31
CA HIS A 115 0.48 -13.16 6.43
C HIS A 115 0.44 -14.20 7.54
N GLU A 116 1.59 -14.55 8.11
CA GLU A 116 1.66 -15.42 9.28
C GLU A 116 1.76 -14.57 10.55
N GLY A 117 0.74 -14.63 11.41
CA GLY A 117 0.71 -13.91 12.68
C GLY A 117 1.68 -14.48 13.71
N GLU A 118 1.86 -13.80 14.84
CA GLU A 118 2.74 -14.31 15.93
C GLU A 118 2.15 -15.55 16.61
N ASP A 119 0.84 -15.74 16.47
CA ASP A 119 0.12 -16.92 16.91
C ASP A 119 0.25 -18.13 15.97
N GLY A 120 1.09 -18.02 14.92
CA GLY A 120 1.30 -19.08 13.91
C GLY A 120 0.12 -19.27 12.96
N LYS A 121 -0.93 -18.45 13.06
CA LYS A 121 -2.06 -18.51 12.13
C LYS A 121 -1.75 -17.79 10.84
N ARG A 122 -2.40 -18.22 9.76
CA ARG A 122 -2.31 -17.60 8.44
C ARG A 122 -3.53 -16.73 8.19
N TYR A 123 -3.27 -15.47 7.87
CA TYR A 123 -4.25 -14.44 7.57
C TYR A 123 -4.23 -14.12 6.08
N LEU A 124 -5.39 -14.17 5.43
CA LEU A 124 -5.53 -13.74 4.05
C LEU A 124 -5.64 -12.22 4.00
N VAL A 125 -4.73 -11.58 3.26
CA VAL A 125 -4.70 -10.14 3.03
C VAL A 125 -5.14 -9.87 1.59
N VAL A 126 -6.22 -9.12 1.41
CA VAL A 126 -6.89 -8.83 0.15
C VAL A 126 -7.55 -7.46 0.21
N HIS A 127 -7.73 -6.79 -0.93
CA HIS A 127 -8.63 -5.63 -1.03
C HIS A 127 -10.08 -6.11 -0.93
N GLY A 128 -10.91 -5.39 -0.17
CA GLY A 128 -12.27 -5.81 0.18
C GLY A 128 -13.27 -5.79 -1.00
N ASP A 129 -12.93 -5.10 -2.08
CA ASP A 129 -13.75 -4.95 -3.30
C ASP A 129 -14.21 -6.29 -3.90
N MET A 130 -13.40 -7.34 -3.77
CA MET A 130 -13.74 -8.70 -4.21
C MET A 130 -14.98 -9.26 -3.50
N PHE A 131 -15.28 -8.80 -2.28
CA PHE A 131 -16.44 -9.24 -1.49
C PHE A 131 -17.64 -8.32 -1.63
N ASP A 132 -17.47 -7.13 -2.21
CA ASP A 132 -18.58 -6.22 -2.45
C ASP A 132 -19.65 -6.85 -3.36
N GLY A 133 -19.26 -7.64 -4.36
CA GLY A 133 -20.22 -8.36 -5.21
C GLY A 133 -21.01 -9.45 -4.46
N MET A 134 -20.44 -10.00 -3.39
CA MET A 134 -21.03 -11.06 -2.56
C MET A 134 -21.91 -10.47 -1.44
N MET A 135 -21.64 -9.24 -1.01
CA MET A 135 -22.46 -8.47 -0.06
C MET A 135 -23.61 -7.69 -0.72
N ARG A 136 -23.68 -7.64 -2.06
CA ARG A 136 -24.65 -6.83 -2.84
C ARG A 136 -25.85 -7.63 -3.37
N ALA A 137 -26.58 -8.32 -2.49
CA ALA A 137 -27.95 -8.74 -2.84
C ALA A 137 -28.97 -7.59 -2.68
N ASP A 138 -28.69 -6.56 -1.88
CA ASP A 138 -29.74 -5.61 -1.47
C ASP A 138 -29.40 -4.10 -1.51
N ARG A 139 -28.14 -3.64 -1.66
CA ARG A 139 -27.84 -2.18 -1.56
C ARG A 139 -26.81 -1.64 -2.55
N LYS A 140 -27.27 -1.33 -3.77
CA LYS A 140 -26.49 -0.64 -4.83
C LYS A 140 -26.36 0.89 -4.67
N TRP A 141 -26.96 1.51 -3.64
CA TRP A 141 -27.10 2.97 -3.55
C TRP A 141 -26.07 3.68 -2.65
N ILE A 142 -25.17 2.95 -1.98
CA ILE A 142 -24.22 3.54 -1.01
C ILE A 142 -22.87 3.96 -1.65
N MET A 143 -22.62 3.61 -2.92
CA MET A 143 -21.29 3.75 -3.54
C MET A 143 -20.95 5.13 -4.14
N HIS A 144 -21.72 6.16 -3.79
CA HIS A 144 -21.51 7.52 -4.29
C HIS A 144 -21.52 8.59 -3.18
N LEU A 145 -21.17 8.21 -1.95
CA LEU A 145 -20.93 9.15 -0.85
C LEU A 145 -19.44 9.26 -0.55
#